data_AF-A0AAD4XZY3-F1
#
_entry.id   AF-A0AAD4XZY3-F1
#
_cell.length_a   1.000
_cell.length_b   1.000
_cell.length_c   1.000
_cell.angle_alpha   90.00
_cell.angle_beta   90.00
_cell.angle_gamma   90.00
#
_symmetry.space_group_name_H-M   'P 1'
#
loop_
_entity.id
_entity.type
_entity.pdbx_description
1 polymer ?
#
loop_
_entity_poly.entity_id
_entity_poly.type
_entity_poly.pdbx_seq_one_letter_code
_entity_poly.pdbx_strand_id
1 'polypeptide(L)'
;MFVELNVLMEAGVFESDSGEKGLLAPYGRLKLCGGRACDCRAPGIPDHLDPALCPHEPKDSQDPISPPKMNLSTGIIFCFLILGVSSQGLGTFLREAGQGAKDMWRAYRDMKEANYKGADKYFHARGNYDAAQRGPGGVWAAKVISNARETIQGITDPLLKGMTRDEVRKDSKADQFANEWGRSGKDPNHFRPAGLPNKY
;
A
#
# COMPACT_ATOMS: atom_id res chain seq x y z
N MET A 1 19.15 17.80 20.10
CA MET A 1 19.92 17.10 19.04
C MET A 1 18.91 16.23 18.29
N PHE A 2 18.32 16.79 17.24
CA PHE A 2 17.30 16.12 16.43
C PHE A 2 18.01 15.13 15.51
N VAL A 3 17.66 13.85 15.61
CA VAL A 3 18.12 12.82 14.67
C VAL A 3 17.08 12.76 13.56
N GLU A 4 17.43 13.27 12.38
CA GLU A 4 16.63 13.14 11.16
C GLU A 4 16.42 11.65 10.84
N LEU A 5 15.17 11.22 10.83
CA LEU A 5 14.77 9.91 10.35
C LEU A 5 14.56 10.00 8.83
N ASN A 6 15.66 9.90 8.07
CA ASN A 6 15.58 9.73 6.62
C ASN A 6 15.07 8.31 6.30
N VAL A 7 13.77 8.20 6.02
CA VAL A 7 13.16 6.99 5.47
C VAL A 7 13.41 6.97 3.95
N LEU A 8 14.47 6.29 3.54
CA LEU A 8 14.67 5.90 2.14
C LEU A 8 13.71 4.75 1.81
N MET A 9 12.65 5.05 1.06
CA MET A 9 11.91 4.05 0.27
C MET A 9 12.78 3.67 -0.93
N GLU A 10 13.58 2.62 -0.80
CA GLU A 10 14.19 1.95 -1.94
C GLU A 10 13.16 0.99 -2.56
N ALA A 11 12.98 1.09 -3.88
CA ALA A 11 12.06 0.26 -4.65
C ALA A 11 12.49 -1.21 -4.60
N GLY A 12 11.59 -2.09 -4.14
CA GLY A 12 11.83 -3.53 -4.14
C GLY A 12 11.79 -4.09 -5.57
N VAL A 13 12.93 -4.63 -6.04
CA VAL A 13 13.00 -5.51 -7.20
C VAL A 13 12.51 -6.89 -6.77
N PHE A 14 11.50 -7.44 -7.45
CA PHE A 14 11.08 -8.83 -7.28
C PHE A 14 11.48 -9.64 -8.51
N GLU A 15 12.09 -10.80 -8.29
CA GLU A 15 12.50 -11.75 -9.32
C GLU A 15 11.49 -12.91 -9.32
N SER A 16 10.88 -13.18 -10.46
CA SER A 16 9.93 -14.30 -10.62
C SER A 16 10.65 -15.53 -11.21
N ASP A 17 10.14 -16.72 -10.93
CA ASP A 17 10.70 -18.02 -11.38
C ASP A 17 10.75 -18.22 -12.91
N SER A 18 10.37 -17.22 -13.71
CA SER A 18 10.53 -17.19 -15.17
C SER A 18 11.65 -16.26 -15.67
N GLY A 19 12.43 -15.62 -14.79
CA GLY A 19 13.66 -14.91 -15.15
C GLY A 19 13.50 -13.52 -15.80
N GLU A 20 12.30 -12.94 -15.81
CA GLU A 20 12.09 -11.56 -16.28
C GLU A 20 12.10 -10.55 -15.13
N LYS A 21 12.92 -9.49 -15.27
CA LYS A 21 12.98 -8.35 -14.35
C LYS A 21 12.00 -7.26 -14.79
N GLY A 22 10.96 -7.03 -13.98
CA GLY A 22 9.94 -6.01 -14.23
C GLY A 22 9.92 -4.92 -13.15
N LEU A 23 9.83 -3.65 -13.58
CA LEU A 23 9.62 -2.50 -12.70
C LEU A 23 8.10 -2.20 -12.63
N LEU A 24 7.49 -2.43 -11.47
CA LEU A 24 6.07 -2.11 -11.23
C LEU A 24 5.89 -0.60 -11.01
N ALA A 25 5.46 0.10 -12.06
CA ALA A 25 4.87 1.43 -11.91
C ALA A 25 3.43 1.28 -11.38
N PRO A 26 3.01 2.05 -10.37
CA PRO A 26 1.63 2.08 -9.96
C PRO A 26 0.84 2.86 -11.00
N TYR A 27 -0.40 2.43 -11.26
CA TYR A 27 -1.36 2.99 -12.22
C TYR A 27 -1.21 2.50 -13.66
N GLY A 28 -2.08 1.55 -14.01
CA GLY A 28 -2.24 1.03 -15.36
C GLY A 28 -2.71 2.10 -16.34
N ARG A 29 -2.25 1.97 -17.59
CA ARG A 29 -2.80 2.66 -18.75
C ARG A 29 -3.00 1.64 -19.86
N LEU A 30 -4.25 1.22 -20.06
CA LEU A 30 -4.67 0.53 -21.29
C LEU A 30 -4.37 1.44 -22.49
N LYS A 31 -3.62 0.92 -23.45
CA LYS A 31 -3.39 1.55 -24.75
C LYS A 31 -4.20 0.74 -25.78
N LEU A 32 -5.44 1.16 -26.03
CA LEU A 32 -6.23 0.71 -27.16
C LEU A 32 -5.83 1.57 -28.38
N CYS A 33 -5.03 1.02 -29.29
CA CYS A 33 -4.82 1.60 -30.62
C CYS A 33 -6.02 1.21 -31.50
N GLY A 34 -6.75 2.22 -31.97
CA GLY A 34 -7.95 2.05 -32.79
C GLY A 34 -7.69 1.94 -34.29
N GLY A 35 -8.79 1.60 -34.98
CA GLY A 35 -9.18 2.23 -36.24
C GLY A 35 -8.53 1.69 -37.52
N ARG A 36 -9.25 0.79 -38.19
CA ARG A 36 -9.02 0.39 -39.59
C ARG A 36 -9.07 1.62 -40.51
N ALA A 37 -8.03 1.80 -41.32
CA ALA A 37 -8.07 2.67 -42.49
C ALA A 37 -8.85 1.95 -43.61
N CYS A 38 -9.95 2.54 -44.07
CA CYS A 38 -10.55 2.20 -45.36
C CYS A 38 -10.00 3.18 -46.39
N ASP A 39 -9.05 2.68 -47.17
CA ASP A 39 -8.49 3.32 -48.35
C ASP A 39 -9.49 3.14 -49.51
N CYS A 40 -10.05 4.24 -50.00
CA CYS A 40 -10.86 4.27 -51.22
C CYS A 40 -10.09 5.01 -52.30
N ARG A 41 -9.03 4.37 -52.83
CA ARG A 41 -8.45 4.76 -54.12
C ARG A 41 -8.35 3.53 -55.03
N ALA A 42 -9.46 3.20 -55.67
CA ALA A 42 -9.47 2.31 -56.83
C ALA A 42 -9.58 3.16 -58.11
N PRO A 43 -8.60 3.06 -59.04
CA PRO A 43 -8.65 3.76 -60.32
C PRO A 43 -9.32 2.88 -61.41
N GLY A 44 -10.24 3.48 -62.16
CA GLY A 44 -10.64 2.99 -63.48
C GLY A 44 -12.14 2.80 -63.68
N ILE A 45 -12.85 3.83 -64.15
CA ILE A 45 -14.01 3.78 -65.06
C ILE A 45 -14.06 5.13 -65.86
N PRO A 46 -14.49 5.14 -67.15
CA PRO A 46 -14.18 6.18 -68.15
C PRO A 46 -14.96 7.50 -68.06
N ASP A 47 -14.37 8.53 -68.68
CA ASP A 47 -14.91 9.87 -68.91
C ASP A 47 -16.13 9.89 -69.84
N HIS A 48 -17.33 9.65 -69.32
CA HIS A 48 -18.56 10.23 -69.86
C HIS A 48 -19.73 9.88 -68.93
N LEU A 49 -20.27 10.86 -68.19
CA LEU A 49 -21.70 10.94 -67.86
C LEU A 49 -22.01 12.29 -67.17
N ASP A 50 -23.14 12.81 -67.60
CA ASP A 50 -23.74 14.13 -67.43
C ASP A 50 -23.87 14.59 -65.94
N PRO A 51 -23.46 15.82 -65.58
CA PRO A 51 -23.61 16.35 -64.22
C PRO A 51 -25.06 16.72 -63.84
N ALA A 52 -26.06 16.48 -64.68
CA ALA A 52 -27.44 16.93 -64.45
C ALA A 52 -28.35 15.98 -63.63
N LEU A 53 -27.82 14.92 -62.99
CA LEU A 53 -28.66 13.97 -62.26
C LEU A 53 -28.17 13.68 -60.83
N CYS A 54 -28.14 14.71 -59.97
CA CYS A 54 -28.21 14.53 -58.52
C CYS A 54 -29.14 15.58 -57.90
N PRO A 55 -30.14 15.17 -57.11
CA PRO A 55 -31.14 16.07 -56.55
C PRO A 55 -30.53 17.06 -55.56
N HIS A 56 -31.09 18.27 -55.53
CA HIS A 56 -30.77 19.29 -54.53
C HIS A 56 -30.91 18.70 -53.11
N GLU A 57 -29.78 18.63 -52.41
CA GLU A 57 -29.73 18.29 -50.99
C GLU A 57 -30.49 19.39 -50.22
N PRO A 58 -31.45 19.05 -49.34
CA PRO A 58 -32.04 20.03 -48.46
C PRO A 58 -30.94 20.52 -47.53
N LYS A 59 -30.77 21.85 -47.43
CA LYS A 59 -29.91 22.48 -46.42
C LYS A 59 -30.49 22.16 -45.05
N ASP A 60 -30.13 21.02 -44.50
CA ASP A 60 -30.36 20.74 -43.10
C ASP A 60 -29.45 21.68 -42.32
N SER A 61 -30.08 22.51 -41.50
CA SER A 61 -29.41 23.50 -40.66
C SER A 61 -28.71 22.71 -39.55
N GLN A 62 -27.48 22.29 -39.84
CA GLN A 62 -26.55 21.80 -38.81
C GLN A 62 -26.12 23.00 -37.97
N ASP A 63 -26.99 23.39 -37.05
CA ASP A 63 -26.54 24.06 -35.85
C ASP A 63 -25.60 23.06 -35.14
N PRO A 64 -24.32 23.39 -34.95
CA PRO A 64 -23.41 22.49 -34.27
C PRO A 64 -23.94 22.25 -32.86
N ILE A 65 -24.26 20.99 -32.54
CA ILE A 65 -24.60 20.57 -31.18
C ILE A 65 -23.39 20.89 -30.30
N SER A 66 -23.45 22.05 -29.66
CA SER A 66 -22.43 22.45 -28.71
C SER A 66 -22.34 21.38 -27.61
N PRO A 67 -21.14 20.87 -27.29
CA PRO A 67 -21.01 19.86 -26.24
C PRO A 67 -21.60 20.43 -24.95
N PRO A 68 -22.34 19.64 -24.16
CA PRO A 68 -22.97 20.13 -22.95
C PRO A 68 -21.90 20.82 -22.09
N LYS A 69 -22.04 22.13 -21.91
CA LYS A 69 -21.14 22.91 -21.04
C LYS A 69 -21.34 22.40 -19.62
N MET A 70 -20.44 21.54 -19.18
CA MET A 70 -20.38 21.14 -17.78
C MET A 70 -20.10 22.39 -16.95
N ASN A 71 -21.02 22.74 -16.06
CA ASN A 71 -20.81 23.87 -15.16
C ASN A 71 -19.57 23.55 -14.32
N LEU A 72 -18.60 24.46 -14.29
CA LEU A 72 -17.38 24.32 -13.46
C LEU A 72 -17.75 23.99 -12.00
N SER A 73 -18.87 24.53 -11.52
CA SER A 73 -19.48 24.21 -10.23
C SER A 73 -19.84 22.73 -10.07
N THR A 74 -20.44 22.09 -11.09
CA THR A 74 -20.76 20.66 -11.05
C THR A 74 -19.49 19.80 -10.98
N GLY A 75 -18.44 20.17 -11.72
CA GLY A 75 -17.14 19.51 -11.65
C GLY A 75 -16.49 19.65 -10.27
N ILE A 76 -16.52 20.85 -9.69
CA ILE A 76 -15.97 21.13 -8.35
C ILE A 76 -16.72 20.36 -7.26
N ILE A 77 -18.05 20.34 -7.30
CA ILE A 77 -18.88 19.58 -6.34
C ILE A 77 -18.56 18.08 -6.44
N PHE A 78 -18.47 17.53 -7.65
CA PHE A 78 -18.11 16.13 -7.85
C PHE A 78 -16.69 15.83 -7.34
N CYS A 79 -15.74 16.76 -7.54
CA CYS A 79 -14.37 16.66 -7.03
C CYS A 79 -14.34 16.65 -5.49
N PHE A 80 -15.11 17.52 -4.82
CA PHE A 80 -15.21 17.54 -3.37
C PHE A 80 -15.96 16.32 -2.80
N LEU A 81 -16.93 15.76 -3.51
CA LEU A 81 -17.59 14.52 -3.09
C LEU A 81 -16.64 13.32 -3.16
N ILE A 82 -15.83 13.22 -4.23
CA ILE A 82 -14.80 12.17 -4.36
C ILE A 82 -13.68 12.35 -3.32
N LEU A 83 -13.18 13.57 -3.12
CA LEU A 83 -12.15 13.86 -2.11
C LEU A 83 -12.70 13.76 -0.67
N GLY A 84 -13.95 14.13 -0.44
CA GLY A 84 -14.62 14.10 0.86
C GLY A 84 -14.91 12.68 1.37
N VAL A 85 -15.23 11.75 0.48
CA VAL A 85 -15.33 10.31 0.81
C VAL A 85 -13.94 9.70 1.05
N SER A 86 -12.92 10.17 0.34
CA SER A 86 -11.54 9.69 0.48
C SER A 86 -10.87 10.15 1.79
N SER A 87 -11.26 11.31 2.34
CA SER A 87 -10.64 11.88 3.54
C SER A 87 -11.01 11.15 4.83
N GLN A 88 -12.24 10.62 4.94
CA GLN A 88 -12.69 9.88 6.12
C GLN A 88 -11.98 8.53 6.27
N GLY A 89 -11.80 7.80 5.17
CA GLY A 89 -11.05 6.54 5.14
C GLY A 89 -9.55 6.74 5.43
N LEU A 90 -8.94 7.78 4.87
CA LEU A 90 -7.55 8.10 5.16
C LEU A 90 -7.35 8.57 6.62
N GLY A 91 -8.24 9.41 7.13
CA GLY A 91 -8.16 9.92 8.50
C GLY A 91 -8.33 8.81 9.55
N THR A 92 -9.25 7.86 9.32
CA THR A 92 -9.41 6.69 10.18
C THR A 92 -8.18 5.80 10.14
N PHE A 93 -7.67 5.45 8.95
CA PHE A 93 -6.45 4.68 8.79
C PHE A 93 -5.24 5.30 9.51
N LEU A 94 -5.01 6.60 9.35
CA LEU A 94 -3.89 7.30 10.01
C LEU A 94 -4.05 7.31 11.53
N ARG A 95 -5.28 7.48 12.03
CA ARG A 95 -5.57 7.42 13.46
C ARG A 95 -5.27 6.03 14.02
N GLU A 96 -5.71 4.97 13.34
CA GLU A 96 -5.44 3.59 13.73
C GLU A 96 -3.94 3.28 13.69
N ALA A 97 -3.23 3.75 12.67
CA ALA A 97 -1.78 3.60 12.56
C ALA A 97 -1.04 4.29 13.72
N GLY A 98 -1.44 5.52 14.06
CA GLY A 98 -0.90 6.24 15.22
C GLY A 98 -1.17 5.53 16.55
N GLN A 99 -2.37 4.98 16.72
CA GLN A 99 -2.71 4.16 17.89
C GLN A 99 -1.89 2.87 17.94
N GLY A 100 -1.78 2.15 16.83
CA GLY A 100 -0.98 0.92 16.75
C GLY A 100 0.50 1.16 17.02
N ALA A 101 1.06 2.26 16.52
CA ALA A 101 2.43 2.65 16.85
C ALA A 101 2.62 2.93 18.35
N LYS A 102 1.64 3.58 18.99
CA LYS A 102 1.64 3.80 20.45
C LYS A 102 1.61 2.48 21.22
N ASP A 103 0.84 1.50 20.76
CA ASP A 103 0.76 0.18 21.39
C ASP A 103 2.07 -0.61 21.26
N MET A 104 2.69 -0.58 20.07
CA MET A 104 4.02 -1.16 19.85
C MET A 104 5.08 -0.53 20.78
N TRP A 105 5.05 0.79 20.92
CA TRP A 105 5.94 1.51 21.84
C TRP A 105 5.68 1.15 23.31
N ARG A 106 4.41 1.04 23.72
CA ARG A 106 4.04 0.58 25.06
C ARG A 106 4.59 -0.83 25.33
N ALA A 107 4.43 -1.75 24.38
CA ALA A 107 4.96 -3.10 24.52
C ALA A 107 6.48 -3.14 24.67
N TYR A 108 7.20 -2.33 23.88
CA TYR A 108 8.64 -2.17 24.03
C TYR A 108 9.04 -1.61 25.40
N ARG A 109 8.35 -0.57 25.87
CA ARG A 109 8.62 0.02 27.20
C ARG A 109 8.39 -0.98 28.32
N ASP A 110 7.28 -1.71 28.28
CA ASP A 110 6.94 -2.71 29.29
C ASP A 110 7.95 -3.87 29.26
N MET A 111 8.41 -4.30 28.08
CA MET A 111 9.48 -5.29 27.96
C MET A 111 10.77 -4.82 28.65
N LYS A 112 11.14 -3.56 28.44
CA LYS A 112 12.32 -2.95 29.06
C LYS A 112 12.15 -2.75 30.57
N GLU A 113 10.96 -2.38 31.02
CA GLU A 113 10.63 -2.20 32.44
C GLU A 113 10.57 -3.53 33.18
N ALA A 114 9.95 -4.56 32.59
CA ALA A 114 9.83 -5.88 33.17
C ALA A 114 11.18 -6.55 33.34
N ASN A 115 12.11 -6.32 32.39
CA ASN A 115 13.45 -6.90 32.37
C ASN A 115 13.44 -8.42 32.67
N TYR A 116 12.45 -9.12 32.13
CA TYR A 116 12.12 -10.49 32.51
C TYR A 116 12.64 -11.49 31.48
N LYS A 117 13.41 -12.48 31.93
CA LYS A 117 13.99 -13.51 31.06
C LYS A 117 12.90 -14.33 30.37
N GLY A 118 13.02 -14.49 29.06
CA GLY A 118 12.08 -15.28 28.25
C GLY A 118 10.73 -14.59 27.96
N ALA A 119 10.54 -13.33 28.36
CA ALA A 119 9.30 -12.59 28.09
C ALA A 119 9.29 -11.83 26.76
N ASP A 120 10.40 -11.77 26.04
CA ASP A 120 10.55 -11.00 24.80
C ASP A 120 9.45 -11.35 23.77
N LYS A 121 9.26 -12.65 23.47
CA LYS A 121 8.23 -13.12 22.53
C LYS A 121 6.80 -12.79 22.98
N TYR A 122 6.54 -12.74 24.29
CA TYR A 122 5.26 -12.26 24.83
C TYR A 122 5.02 -10.79 24.49
N PHE A 123 6.01 -9.92 24.70
CA PHE A 123 5.86 -8.49 24.39
C PHE A 123 5.76 -8.23 22.89
N HIS A 124 6.45 -9.01 22.05
CA HIS A 124 6.29 -9.01 20.60
C HIS A 124 4.85 -9.32 20.17
N ALA A 125 4.30 -10.43 20.69
CA ALA A 125 2.93 -10.83 20.40
C ALA A 125 1.92 -9.82 20.95
N ARG A 126 2.08 -9.35 22.19
CA ARG A 126 1.16 -8.40 22.82
C ARG A 126 1.11 -7.06 22.09
N GLY A 127 2.26 -6.50 21.72
CA GLY A 127 2.31 -5.25 20.95
C GLY A 127 1.62 -5.37 19.59
N ASN A 128 1.87 -6.47 18.86
CA ASN A 128 1.22 -6.72 17.58
C ASN A 128 -0.29 -7.00 17.73
N TYR A 129 -0.69 -7.71 18.78
CA TYR A 129 -2.10 -7.95 19.10
C TYR A 129 -2.83 -6.64 19.39
N ASP A 130 -2.34 -5.84 20.34
CA ASP A 130 -2.94 -4.56 20.71
C ASP A 130 -3.07 -3.61 19.51
N ALA A 131 -2.01 -3.53 18.69
CA ALA A 131 -2.01 -2.71 17.48
C ALA A 131 -3.00 -3.23 16.42
N ALA A 132 -3.08 -4.55 16.22
CA ALA A 132 -4.03 -5.14 15.27
C ALA A 132 -5.49 -4.88 15.67
N GLN A 133 -5.79 -4.83 16.98
CA GLN A 133 -7.13 -4.49 17.48
C GLN A 133 -7.55 -3.05 17.17
N ARG A 134 -6.64 -2.18 16.71
CA ARG A 134 -6.99 -0.82 16.27
C ARG A 134 -7.67 -0.78 14.90
N GLY A 135 -7.43 -1.78 14.05
CA GLY A 135 -7.92 -1.83 12.68
C GLY A 135 -6.78 -1.91 11.64
N PRO A 136 -7.10 -1.78 10.34
CA PRO A 136 -6.12 -1.91 9.25
C PRO A 136 -4.89 -1.01 9.39
N GLY A 137 -5.05 0.23 9.88
CA GLY A 137 -3.91 1.13 10.11
C GLY A 137 -2.99 0.63 11.21
N GLY A 138 -3.55 0.03 12.26
CA GLY A 138 -2.78 -0.55 13.36
C GLY A 138 -2.03 -1.82 12.94
N VAL A 139 -2.65 -2.68 12.14
CA VAL A 139 -1.99 -3.85 11.52
C VAL A 139 -0.80 -3.42 10.66
N TRP A 140 -0.99 -2.37 9.85
CA TRP A 140 0.09 -1.80 9.03
C TRP A 140 1.23 -1.26 9.91
N ALA A 141 0.92 -0.48 10.94
CA ALA A 141 1.92 0.08 11.85
C ALA A 141 2.72 -1.02 12.56
N ALA A 142 2.03 -2.05 13.07
CA ALA A 142 2.65 -3.20 13.72
C ALA A 142 3.63 -3.93 12.79
N LYS A 143 3.26 -4.13 11.51
CA LYS A 143 4.12 -4.76 10.50
C LYS A 143 5.37 -3.93 10.22
N VAL A 144 5.21 -2.63 9.94
CA VAL A 144 6.33 -1.75 9.63
C VAL A 144 7.31 -1.66 10.81
N ILE A 145 6.81 -1.47 12.03
CA ILE A 145 7.64 -1.34 13.23
C ILE A 145 8.36 -2.66 13.55
N SER A 146 7.68 -3.80 13.41
CA SER A 146 8.29 -5.12 13.62
C SER A 146 9.45 -5.37 12.67
N ASN A 147 9.25 -5.10 11.37
CA ASN A 147 10.29 -5.25 10.35
C ASN A 147 11.46 -4.28 10.57
N ALA A 148 11.18 -3.04 10.95
CA ALA A 148 12.23 -2.06 11.26
C ALA A 148 13.09 -2.51 12.46
N ARG A 149 12.46 -3.04 13.52
CA ARG A 149 13.18 -3.57 14.69
C ARG A 149 14.07 -4.75 14.30
N GLU A 150 13.56 -5.67 13.47
CA GLU A 150 14.33 -6.82 12.97
C GLU A 150 15.56 -6.37 12.19
N THR A 151 15.41 -5.42 11.26
CA THR A 151 16.53 -4.87 10.49
C THR A 151 17.61 -4.29 11.41
N ILE A 152 17.21 -3.53 12.43
CA ILE A 152 18.13 -2.96 13.40
C ILE A 152 18.82 -4.06 14.21
N GLN A 153 18.10 -5.07 14.69
CA GLN A 153 18.66 -6.22 15.42
C GLN A 153 19.65 -7.02 14.56
N GLY A 154 19.33 -7.26 13.29
CA GLY A 154 20.21 -8.00 12.37
C GLY A 154 21.58 -7.32 12.14
N ILE A 155 21.63 -5.99 12.28
CA ILE A 155 22.86 -5.21 12.20
C ILE A 155 23.55 -5.14 13.57
N THR A 156 22.79 -4.80 14.61
CA THR A 156 23.33 -4.46 15.92
C THR A 156 23.67 -5.67 16.78
N ASP A 157 22.97 -6.79 16.67
CA ASP A 157 23.18 -7.92 17.57
C ASP A 157 24.52 -8.64 17.34
N PRO A 158 24.98 -8.88 16.10
CA PRO A 158 26.34 -9.39 15.88
C PRO A 158 27.42 -8.42 16.35
N LEU A 159 27.20 -7.12 16.16
CA LEU A 159 28.18 -6.09 16.50
C LEU A 159 28.28 -5.85 18.01
N LEU A 160 27.15 -5.83 18.71
CA LEU A 160 27.06 -5.40 20.11
C LEU A 160 26.91 -6.57 21.09
N LYS A 161 26.29 -7.67 20.67
CA LYS A 161 26.06 -8.86 21.51
C LYS A 161 26.96 -10.05 21.12
N GLY A 162 27.73 -9.93 20.05
CA GLY A 162 28.61 -11.00 19.57
C GLY A 162 27.88 -12.22 19.02
N MET A 163 26.61 -12.09 18.63
CA MET A 163 25.84 -13.20 18.07
C MET A 163 26.35 -13.60 16.68
N THR A 164 26.35 -14.90 16.41
CA THR A 164 26.57 -15.43 15.07
C THR A 164 25.40 -15.09 14.15
N ARG A 165 25.62 -15.13 12.83
CA ARG A 165 24.56 -14.89 11.84
C ARG A 165 23.44 -15.93 11.91
N ASP A 166 23.77 -17.16 12.28
CA ASP A 166 22.79 -18.23 12.46
C ASP A 166 21.92 -18.02 13.70
N GLU A 167 22.50 -17.54 14.80
CA GLU A 167 21.74 -17.19 16.01
C GLU A 167 20.79 -16.02 15.75
N VAL A 168 21.26 -14.96 15.08
CA VAL A 168 20.40 -13.85 14.65
C VAL A 168 19.23 -14.35 13.82
N ARG A 169 19.49 -15.22 12.84
CA ARG A 169 18.44 -15.74 11.95
C ARG A 169 17.40 -16.59 12.69
N LYS A 170 17.84 -17.37 13.69
CA LYS A 170 16.93 -18.15 14.54
C LYS A 170 16.08 -17.25 15.43
N ASP A 171 16.67 -16.23 16.05
CA ASP A 171 15.95 -15.29 16.91
C ASP A 171 14.96 -14.44 16.10
N SER A 172 15.37 -13.93 14.94
CA SER A 172 14.49 -13.17 14.04
C SER A 172 13.29 -14.01 13.55
N LYS A 173 13.50 -15.29 13.23
CA LYS A 173 12.40 -16.19 12.87
C LYS A 173 11.42 -16.40 14.03
N ALA A 174 11.92 -16.52 15.26
CA ALA A 174 11.08 -16.66 16.44
C ALA A 174 10.32 -15.35 16.75
N ASP A 175 10.98 -14.19 16.57
CA ASP A 175 10.35 -12.87 16.68
C ASP A 175 9.22 -12.69 15.67
N GLN A 176 9.47 -13.04 14.40
CA GLN A 176 8.46 -12.94 13.36
C GLN A 176 7.26 -13.83 13.64
N PHE A 177 7.48 -15.06 14.11
CA PHE A 177 6.39 -15.93 14.54
C PHE A 177 5.54 -15.31 15.66
N ALA A 178 6.17 -14.74 16.68
CA ALA A 178 5.45 -14.07 17.76
C ALA A 178 4.70 -12.82 17.29
N ASN A 179 5.33 -12.01 16.42
CA ASN A 179 4.70 -10.83 15.82
C ASN A 179 3.45 -11.22 15.02
N GLU A 180 3.55 -12.23 14.17
CA GLU A 180 2.43 -12.74 13.36
C GLU A 180 1.33 -13.37 14.20
N TRP A 181 1.69 -14.13 15.23
CA TRP A 181 0.73 -14.71 16.17
C TRP A 181 -0.14 -13.63 16.78
N GLY A 182 0.48 -12.61 17.37
CA GLY A 182 -0.24 -11.46 17.95
C GLY A 182 -1.06 -10.70 16.91
N ARG A 183 -0.45 -10.36 15.77
CA ARG A 183 -1.10 -9.58 14.70
C ARG A 183 -2.29 -10.31 14.07
N SER A 184 -2.32 -11.64 14.12
CA SER A 184 -3.45 -12.47 13.69
C SER A 184 -4.60 -12.52 14.69
N GLY A 185 -4.48 -11.85 15.85
CA GLY A 185 -5.49 -11.82 16.90
C GLY A 185 -5.47 -13.03 17.83
N LYS A 186 -4.41 -13.85 17.79
CA LYS A 186 -4.25 -14.96 18.74
C LYS A 186 -3.75 -14.45 20.09
N ASP A 187 -4.08 -15.19 21.15
CA ASP A 187 -3.76 -14.81 22.53
C ASP A 187 -2.23 -14.70 22.75
N PRO A 188 -1.70 -13.52 23.10
CA PRO A 188 -0.29 -13.33 23.42
C PRO A 188 0.19 -14.17 24.60
N ASN A 189 -0.71 -14.57 25.51
CA ASN A 189 -0.33 -15.38 26.68
C ASN A 189 0.20 -16.76 26.31
N HIS A 190 0.05 -17.20 25.07
CA HIS A 190 0.77 -18.35 24.53
C HIS A 190 2.29 -18.28 24.79
N PHE A 191 2.87 -17.08 24.79
CA PHE A 191 4.29 -16.86 25.06
C PHE A 191 4.60 -16.35 26.47
N ARG A 192 3.59 -16.23 27.35
CA ARG A 192 3.79 -15.63 28.68
C ARG A 192 4.63 -16.57 29.56
N PRO A 193 5.80 -16.14 30.06
CA PRO A 193 6.58 -16.96 30.97
C PRO A 193 5.93 -16.98 32.35
N ALA A 194 6.10 -18.10 33.06
CA ALA A 194 5.65 -18.23 34.44
C ALA A 194 6.28 -17.15 35.32
N GLY A 195 5.46 -16.50 36.14
CA GLY A 195 5.90 -15.44 37.06
C GLY A 195 6.00 -14.03 36.47
N LEU A 196 5.70 -13.82 35.18
CA LEU A 196 5.61 -12.46 34.63
C LEU A 196 4.50 -11.67 35.35
N PRO A 197 4.79 -10.50 35.96
CA PRO A 197 3.81 -9.74 36.72
C PRO A 197 2.53 -9.43 35.93
N ASN A 198 1.37 -9.63 36.56
CA ASN A 198 0.05 -9.50 35.91
C ASN A 198 -0.28 -8.11 35.36
N LYS A 199 0.47 -7.07 35.72
CA LYS A 199 0.31 -5.73 35.13
C LYS A 199 0.74 -5.67 33.66
N TYR A 200 1.54 -6.64 33.22
CA TYR A 200 1.98 -6.80 31.83
C TYR A 200 1.07 -7.75 31.09
#